data_AF-A0A2V8LPN3-F1
#
_entry.id   AF-A0A2V8LPN3-F1
#
_cell.length_a   1.000
_cell.length_b   1.000
_cell.length_c   1.000
_cell.angle_alpha   90.00
_cell.angle_beta   90.00
_cell.angle_gamma   90.00
#
_symmetry.space_group_name_H-M   'P 1'
#
loop_
_entity.id
_entity.type
_entity.pdbx_description
1 polymer ?
#
loop_
_entity_poly.entity_id
_entity_poly.type
_entity_poly.pdbx_seq_one_letter_code
_entity_poly.pdbx_strand_id
1 'polypeptide(L)'
;MKPPTEKLSDLEIKDAQLIFESVWQDLEAEFGRENLRFPKEIILLGGAPGSGKGTNAAFIMKTRGLTYPPIVVSAMLDSPEARALKDVGNMVGDREVVSLVLRRLLRPEYHHGVILDGF
;
A
#
# COMPACT_ATOMS: atom_id res chain seq x y z
N MET A 1 29.04 -14.63 21.09
CA MET A 1 28.21 -13.46 21.43
C MET A 1 27.66 -12.87 20.15
N LYS A 2 26.35 -12.95 19.91
CA LYS A 2 25.69 -12.25 18.79
C LYS A 2 25.45 -10.79 19.21
N PRO A 3 25.71 -9.79 18.36
CA PRO A 3 25.47 -8.38 18.68
C PRO A 3 23.96 -8.06 18.70
N PRO A 4 23.54 -6.93 19.30
CA PRO A 4 22.17 -6.71 19.75
C PRO A 4 21.23 -6.39 18.59
N THR A 5 20.31 -7.32 18.31
CA THR A 5 19.22 -7.16 17.33
C THR A 5 18.13 -6.18 17.78
N GLU A 6 18.04 -5.86 19.08
CA GLU A 6 16.97 -5.01 19.64
C GLU A 6 16.99 -3.55 19.17
N LYS A 7 18.16 -2.97 18.88
CA LYS A 7 18.22 -1.54 18.52
C LYS A 7 17.73 -1.26 17.10
N LEU A 8 17.96 -2.18 16.16
CA LEU A 8 17.62 -1.98 14.76
C LEU A 8 16.10 -2.00 14.54
N SER A 9 15.41 -2.95 15.18
CA SER A 9 13.94 -3.05 15.08
C SER A 9 13.22 -1.82 15.65
N ASP A 10 13.71 -1.26 16.75
CA ASP A 10 13.10 -0.07 17.36
C ASP A 10 13.27 1.20 16.51
N LEU A 11 14.37 1.30 15.76
CA LEU A 11 14.60 2.38 14.80
C LEU A 11 13.68 2.21 13.57
N GLU A 12 13.61 1.00 13.00
CA GLU A 12 12.75 0.69 11.84
C GLU A 12 11.25 0.93 12.15
N ILE A 13 10.78 0.55 13.35
CA ILE A 13 9.40 0.79 13.78
C ILE A 13 9.10 2.29 13.90
N LYS A 14 10.05 3.08 14.42
CA LYS A 14 9.89 4.54 14.53
C LYS A 14 9.86 5.19 13.14
N ASP A 15 10.68 4.71 12.21
CA ASP A 15 10.67 5.21 10.83
C ASP A 15 9.31 4.94 10.16
N ALA A 16 8.74 3.75 10.33
CA ALA A 16 7.42 3.42 9.80
C ALA A 16 6.29 4.31 10.38
N GLN A 17 6.33 4.59 11.69
CA GLN A 17 5.36 5.49 12.33
C GLN A 17 5.47 6.91 11.79
N LEU A 18 6.69 7.45 11.72
CA LEU A 18 6.94 8.80 11.20
C LEU A 18 6.51 8.94 9.74
N ILE A 19 6.79 7.91 8.92
CA ILE A 19 6.33 7.84 7.54
C ILE A 19 4.82 7.87 7.47
N PHE A 20 4.14 7.00 8.23
CA PHE A 20 2.69 6.92 8.22
C PHE A 20 2.05 8.24 8.68
N GLU A 21 2.53 8.82 9.78
CA GLU A 21 2.03 10.09 10.32
C GLU A 21 2.19 11.23 9.33
N SER A 22 3.37 11.34 8.68
CA SER A 22 3.61 12.35 7.65
C SER A 22 2.63 12.19 6.48
N VAL A 23 2.46 10.97 5.96
CA VAL A 23 1.54 10.72 4.84
C VAL A 23 0.10 10.96 5.26
N TRP A 24 -0.28 10.58 6.48
CA TRP A 24 -1.63 10.78 6.99
C TRP A 24 -1.97 12.27 7.10
N GLN A 25 -1.03 13.09 7.58
CA GLN A 25 -1.20 14.56 7.64
C GLN A 25 -1.40 15.16 6.25
N ASP A 26 -0.61 14.73 5.25
CA ASP A 26 -0.77 15.16 3.87
C ASP A 26 -2.18 14.82 3.33
N LEU A 27 -2.67 13.61 3.63
CA LEU A 27 -4.01 13.16 3.21
C LEU A 27 -5.13 13.94 3.91
N GLU A 28 -5.01 14.18 5.21
CA GLU A 28 -5.97 15.00 5.95
C GLU A 28 -6.01 16.44 5.42
N ALA A 29 -4.86 17.02 5.08
CA ALA A 29 -4.77 18.36 4.51
C ALA A 29 -5.38 18.46 3.10
N GLU A 30 -5.19 17.43 2.28
CA GLU A 30 -5.67 17.43 0.89
C GLU A 30 -7.15 17.07 0.75
N PHE A 31 -7.61 16.03 1.46
CA PHE A 31 -8.97 15.50 1.30
C PHE A 31 -9.93 15.98 2.39
N GLY A 32 -9.43 16.42 3.54
CA GLY A 32 -10.24 16.63 4.73
C GLY A 32 -10.55 15.31 5.44
N ARG A 33 -10.47 15.32 6.76
CA ARG A 33 -10.58 14.11 7.61
C ARG A 33 -11.91 13.37 7.42
N GLU A 34 -13.00 14.09 7.16
CA GLU A 34 -14.34 13.55 6.93
C GLU A 34 -14.48 12.80 5.59
N ASN A 35 -13.59 13.07 4.63
CA ASN A 35 -13.59 12.45 3.31
C ASN A 35 -12.56 11.32 3.19
N LEU A 36 -11.76 11.06 4.24
CA LEU A 36 -10.84 9.91 4.31
C LEU A 36 -11.62 8.59 4.51
N ARG A 37 -12.28 8.13 3.44
CA ARG A 37 -13.08 6.91 3.42
C ARG A 37 -12.31 5.76 2.79
N PHE A 38 -11.67 4.97 3.63
CA PHE A 38 -10.95 3.76 3.24
C PHE A 38 -11.89 2.55 3.06
N PRO A 39 -11.44 1.48 2.40
CA PRO A 39 -12.18 0.24 2.25
C PRO A 39 -12.60 -0.36 3.60
N LYS A 40 -13.79 -0.96 3.66
CA LYS A 40 -14.25 -1.71 4.84
C LYS A 40 -13.43 -2.97 5.12
N GLU A 41 -12.86 -3.56 4.08
CA GLU A 41 -12.00 -4.74 4.16
C GLU A 41 -10.76 -4.54 3.27
N ILE A 42 -9.58 -4.82 3.82
CA ILE A 42 -8.32 -4.83 3.07
C ILE A 42 -7.71 -6.22 3.25
N ILE A 43 -7.59 -6.96 2.15
CA ILE A 43 -6.98 -8.29 2.14
C ILE A 43 -5.57 -8.16 1.59
N LEU A 44 -4.56 -8.32 2.45
CA LEU A 44 -3.16 -8.35 2.04
C LEU A 44 -2.83 -9.72 1.44
N LEU A 45 -2.43 -9.75 0.17
CA LEU A 45 -2.05 -10.97 -0.52
C LEU A 45 -0.53 -11.02 -0.69
N GLY A 46 0.14 -11.62 0.28
CA GLY A 46 1.58 -11.88 0.25
C GLY A 46 1.93 -13.18 -0.48
N GLY A 47 3.12 -13.21 -1.10
CA GLY A 47 3.65 -14.43 -1.72
C GLY A 47 4.72 -14.15 -2.78
N ALA A 48 5.59 -15.12 -3.04
CA ALA A 48 6.63 -15.02 -4.05
C ALA A 48 6.06 -14.94 -5.49
N PRO A 49 6.84 -14.47 -6.48
CA PRO A 49 6.51 -14.65 -7.89
C PRO A 49 6.28 -16.14 -8.20
N GLY A 50 5.19 -16.46 -8.91
CA GLY A 50 4.83 -17.84 -9.24
C GLY A 50 4.13 -18.63 -8.13
N SER A 51 3.89 -18.07 -6.93
CA SER A 51 3.23 -18.79 -5.82
C SER A 51 1.72 -19.00 -5.98
N GLY A 52 1.16 -18.70 -7.15
CA GLY A 52 -0.29 -18.82 -7.41
C GLY A 52 -1.16 -17.69 -6.86
N LYS A 53 -0.58 -16.53 -6.49
CA LYS A 53 -1.35 -15.37 -5.98
C LYS A 53 -2.51 -14.98 -6.90
N GLY A 54 -2.29 -14.91 -8.21
CA GLY A 54 -3.35 -14.54 -9.17
C GLY A 54 -4.56 -15.49 -9.11
N THR A 55 -4.31 -16.80 -8.96
CA THR A 55 -5.36 -17.81 -8.79
C THR A 55 -6.14 -17.59 -7.49
N ASN A 56 -5.43 -17.36 -6.38
CA ASN A 56 -6.05 -17.07 -5.08
C ASN A 56 -6.82 -15.75 -5.09
N ALA A 57 -6.27 -14.69 -5.70
CA ALA A 57 -6.92 -13.40 -5.82
C ALA A 57 -8.26 -13.53 -6.54
N ALA A 58 -8.30 -14.21 -7.69
CA ALA A 58 -9.53 -14.44 -8.43
C ALA A 58 -10.58 -15.21 -7.61
N PHE A 59 -10.15 -16.24 -6.86
CA PHE A 59 -11.03 -17.01 -5.99
C PHE A 59 -11.57 -16.17 -4.82
N ILE A 60 -10.70 -15.40 -4.15
CA ILE A 60 -11.08 -14.52 -3.04
C ILE A 60 -12.07 -13.46 -3.51
N MET A 61 -11.78 -12.79 -4.64
CA MET A 61 -12.69 -11.78 -5.21
C MET A 61 -14.08 -12.35 -5.45
N LYS A 62 -14.17 -13.52 -6.10
CA LYS A 62 -15.46 -14.19 -6.34
C LYS A 62 -16.19 -14.51 -5.03
N THR A 63 -15.47 -15.05 -4.06
CA THR A 63 -16.05 -15.51 -2.78
C THR A 63 -16.50 -14.34 -1.89
N ARG A 64 -15.77 -13.23 -1.94
CA ARG A 64 -16.06 -12.01 -1.16
C ARG A 64 -16.95 -11.01 -1.89
N GLY A 65 -17.29 -11.27 -3.15
CA GLY A 65 -18.08 -10.35 -3.98
C GLY A 65 -17.34 -9.06 -4.34
N LEU A 66 -16.01 -9.10 -4.42
CA LEU A 66 -15.19 -7.95 -4.81
C LEU A 66 -15.20 -7.82 -6.33
N THR A 67 -15.80 -6.75 -6.84
CA THR A 67 -16.00 -6.54 -8.28
C THR A 67 -14.88 -5.73 -8.95
N TYR A 68 -14.03 -5.06 -8.17
CA TYR A 68 -12.92 -4.25 -8.67
C TYR A 68 -11.59 -4.99 -8.58
N PRO A 69 -10.65 -4.74 -9.51
CA PRO A 69 -9.39 -5.47 -9.58
C PRO A 69 -8.51 -5.20 -8.36
N PRO A 70 -7.64 -6.16 -7.97
CA PRO A 70 -6.66 -5.95 -6.92
C PRO A 70 -5.77 -4.75 -7.19
N ILE A 71 -5.34 -4.09 -6.11
CA ILE A 71 -4.26 -3.12 -6.17
C ILE A 71 -2.95 -3.90 -6.18
N VAL A 72 -2.27 -3.94 -7.32
CA VAL A 72 -0.95 -4.57 -7.45
C VAL A 72 0.11 -3.49 -7.27
N VAL A 73 0.83 -3.51 -6.15
CA VAL A 73 1.76 -2.43 -5.78
C VAL A 73 2.89 -2.30 -6.79
N SER A 74 3.49 -3.41 -7.23
CA SER A 74 4.56 -3.38 -8.23
C SER A 74 4.14 -2.69 -9.53
N ALA A 75 2.95 -3.04 -10.05
CA ALA A 75 2.40 -2.40 -11.24
C ALA A 75 2.11 -0.90 -11.04
N MET A 76 1.71 -0.50 -9.83
CA MET A 76 1.52 0.91 -9.49
C MET A 76 2.84 1.68 -9.50
N LEU A 77 3.90 1.09 -8.94
CA LEU A 77 5.24 1.69 -8.93
C LEU A 77 5.91 1.71 -10.31
N ASP A 78 5.38 0.95 -11.27
CA ASP A 78 5.81 0.93 -12.67
C ASP A 78 4.98 1.84 -13.58
N SER A 79 3.99 2.56 -13.04
CA SER A 79 3.21 3.54 -13.80
C SER A 79 4.09 4.71 -14.31
N PRO A 80 3.72 5.36 -15.43
CA PRO A 80 4.43 6.56 -15.92
C PRO A 80 4.56 7.66 -14.85
N GLU A 81 3.53 7.84 -14.04
CA GLU A 81 3.49 8.83 -12.96
C GLU A 81 4.50 8.47 -11.84
N ALA A 82 4.53 7.19 -11.43
CA ALA A 82 5.51 6.71 -10.46
C ALA A 82 6.95 6.73 -11.01
N ARG A 83 7.13 6.51 -12.33
CA ARG A 83 8.43 6.63 -12.99
C ARG A 83 8.89 8.08 -13.10
N ALA A 84 8.01 9.01 -13.40
CA ALA A 84 8.35 10.44 -13.40
C ALA A 84 8.83 10.90 -12.01
N LEU A 85 8.27 10.35 -10.93
CA LEU A 85 8.77 10.59 -9.57
C LEU A 85 10.16 9.96 -9.33
N LYS A 86 10.43 8.78 -9.91
CA LYS A 86 11.76 8.13 -9.89
C LYS A 86 12.82 8.93 -10.64
N ASP A 87 12.45 9.49 -11.80
CA ASP A 87 13.36 10.15 -12.74
C ASP A 87 13.88 11.50 -12.22
N VAL A 88 13.18 12.13 -11.27
CA VAL A 88 13.64 13.36 -10.58
C VAL A 88 14.78 13.08 -9.58
N GLY A 89 15.26 11.84 -9.49
CA GLY A 89 16.43 11.45 -8.69
C GLY A 89 16.08 10.93 -7.29
N ASN A 90 14.79 10.80 -6.98
CA ASN A 90 14.32 10.15 -5.76
C ASN A 90 14.06 8.67 -6.06
N MET A 91 14.73 7.75 -5.36
CA MET A 91 14.18 6.38 -5.28
C MET A 91 12.76 6.48 -4.73
N VAL A 92 11.84 5.65 -5.22
CA VAL A 92 10.56 5.46 -4.51
C VAL A 92 10.91 4.80 -3.19
N GLY A 93 10.92 5.59 -2.12
CA GLY A 93 11.10 5.12 -0.76
C GLY A 93 9.77 4.67 -0.17
N ASP A 94 9.84 4.10 1.02
CA ASP A 94 8.67 3.57 1.73
C ASP A 94 7.57 4.62 1.89
N ARG A 95 7.95 5.88 2.12
CA ARG A 95 7.02 7.01 2.22
C ARG A 95 6.18 7.19 0.95
N GLU A 96 6.81 7.18 -0.22
CA GLU A 96 6.12 7.32 -1.50
C GLU A 96 5.20 6.13 -1.75
N VAL A 97 5.64 4.90 -1.44
CA VAL A 97 4.79 3.71 -1.58
C VAL A 97 3.56 3.81 -0.68
N VAL A 98 3.73 4.16 0.60
CA VAL A 98 2.61 4.34 1.54
C VAL A 98 1.65 5.42 1.04
N SER A 99 2.16 6.56 0.57
CA SER A 99 1.35 7.64 0.01
C SER A 99 0.54 7.18 -1.20
N LEU A 100 1.17 6.52 -2.18
CA LEU A 100 0.49 6.00 -3.37
C LEU A 100 -0.58 4.96 -3.03
N VAL A 101 -0.29 4.03 -2.12
CA VAL A 101 -1.24 3.00 -1.68
C VAL A 101 -2.43 3.62 -0.97
N LEU A 102 -2.21 4.49 0.02
CA LEU A 102 -3.31 5.12 0.76
C LEU A 102 -4.20 5.96 -0.17
N ARG A 103 -3.61 6.73 -1.10
CA ARG A 103 -4.36 7.47 -2.13
C ARG A 103 -5.18 6.54 -3.02
N ARG A 104 -4.63 5.39 -3.42
CA ARG A 104 -5.35 4.41 -4.23
C ARG A 104 -6.52 3.81 -3.47
N LEU A 105 -6.36 3.54 -2.18
CA LEU A 105 -7.39 2.98 -1.30
C LEU A 105 -8.56 3.94 -1.06
N LEU A 106 -8.35 5.26 -1.17
CA LEU A 106 -9.42 6.26 -1.04
C LEU A 106 -10.41 6.26 -2.23
N ARG A 107 -10.12 5.57 -3.34
CA ARG A 107 -11.01 5.57 -4.50
C ARG A 107 -12.36 4.90 -4.17
N PRO A 108 -13.50 5.50 -4.58
CA PRO A 108 -14.82 5.02 -4.18
C PRO A 108 -15.14 3.57 -4.56
N GLU A 109 -14.57 3.12 -5.67
CA GLU A 109 -14.67 1.74 -6.15
C GLU A 109 -14.20 0.69 -5.12
N TYR A 110 -13.29 1.06 -4.22
CA TYR A 110 -12.76 0.15 -3.21
C TYR A 110 -13.43 0.25 -1.84
N HIS A 111 -14.40 1.15 -1.63
CA HIS A 111 -15.02 1.33 -0.32
C HIS A 111 -15.59 0.05 0.30
N HIS A 112 -16.07 -0.89 -0.53
CA HIS A 112 -16.64 -2.15 -0.05
C HIS A 112 -15.59 -3.18 0.36
N GLY A 113 -14.42 -3.16 -0.26
CA GLY A 113 -13.34 -4.09 0.00
C GLY A 113 -12.34 -4.14 -1.15
N VAL A 114 -11.11 -4.53 -0.85
CA VAL A 114 -10.04 -4.60 -1.85
C VAL A 114 -8.99 -5.66 -1.47
N ILE A 115 -8.35 -6.22 -2.50
CA ILE A 115 -7.13 -7.02 -2.35
C ILE A 115 -5.94 -6.12 -2.66
N LEU A 116 -4.95 -6.09 -1.78
CA LEU A 116 -3.67 -5.43 -1.96
C LEU A 116 -2.58 -6.50 -2.14
N ASP A 117 -2.02 -6.58 -3.34
CA ASP A 117 -1.01 -7.58 -3.73
C ASP A 117 0.39 -6.94 -3.75
N GLY A 118 1.28 -7.47 -2.90
CA GLY A 118 2.69 -7.07 -2.86
C GLY A 118 3.01 -5.80 -2.07
N PHE A 119 2.23 -5.50 -1.02
CA PHE A 119 2.53 -4.47 -0.01
C PHE A 119 3.09 -5.10 1.26
#